data_AF-A0A1Z8BGB5-F1
#
_entry.id   AF-A0A1Z8BGB5-F1
#
_cell.length_a   1.000
_cell.length_b   1.000
_cell.length_c   1.000
_cell.angle_alpha   90.00
_cell.angle_beta   90.00
_cell.angle_gamma   90.00
#
_symmetry.space_group_name_H-M   'P 1'
#
loop_
_entity.id
_entity.type
_entity.pdbx_description
1 polymer ?
#
loop_
_entity_poly.entity_id
_entity_poly.type
_entity_poly.pdbx_seq_one_letter_code
_entity_poly.pdbx_strand_id
1 'polypeptide(L)'
;MAKEKIILGIDPGTAIMGFGIIHVKGNKMHFVQMNELDMRKITDPYTKLRRIFERTIELIDTYHPDEIALEAPFFGKNVQSMLKLGRAQGVAMAAGLSRDIPVFEYAPLKIKQAITGKGRASKEQVAKMLQSLLGLKELPKNLDMTDGLAAAVCHYYNSGKVTIGKNYTGWASFVKQNEKRVKK
;
A
#
# COMPACT_ATOMS: atom_id res chain seq x y z
N MET A 1 -12.11 -25.40 3.41
CA MET A 1 -12.38 -24.31 2.46
C MET A 1 -11.07 -23.59 2.17
N ALA A 2 -10.81 -23.18 0.93
CA ALA A 2 -9.60 -22.40 0.63
C ALA A 2 -9.68 -21.06 1.38
N LYS A 3 -8.57 -20.62 1.99
CA LYS A 3 -8.52 -19.31 2.63
C LYS A 3 -8.78 -18.24 1.58
N GLU A 4 -9.83 -17.47 1.75
CA GLU A 4 -10.15 -16.31 0.93
C GLU A 4 -9.76 -15.05 1.68
N LYS A 5 -9.35 -14.01 0.93
CA LYS A 5 -8.99 -12.71 1.51
C LYS A 5 -9.23 -11.58 0.52
N ILE A 6 -9.79 -10.47 0.96
CA ILE A 6 -9.87 -9.22 0.20
C ILE A 6 -8.82 -8.25 0.73
N ILE A 7 -7.99 -7.71 -0.16
CA ILE A 7 -6.95 -6.74 0.19
C ILE A 7 -7.27 -5.41 -0.50
N LEU A 8 -7.36 -4.35 0.28
CA LEU A 8 -7.51 -2.98 -0.19
C LEU A 8 -6.14 -2.27 -0.17
N GLY A 9 -5.64 -1.87 -1.33
CA GLY A 9 -4.43 -1.07 -1.46
C GLY A 9 -4.76 0.40 -1.71
N ILE A 10 -4.05 1.31 -1.05
CA ILE A 10 -4.26 2.76 -1.12
C ILE A 10 -2.89 3.46 -1.26
N ASP A 11 -2.79 4.40 -2.21
CA ASP A 11 -1.73 5.40 -2.28
C ASP A 11 -2.32 6.77 -1.89
N PRO A 12 -2.13 7.22 -0.64
CA PRO A 12 -2.80 8.41 -0.09
C PRO A 12 -2.10 9.70 -0.52
N GLY A 13 -2.16 10.04 -1.81
CA GLY A 13 -1.63 11.29 -2.34
C GLY A 13 -2.49 12.52 -1.98
N THR A 14 -1.87 13.71 -1.96
CA THR A 14 -2.55 14.97 -1.58
C THR A 14 -3.27 15.67 -2.74
N ALA A 15 -3.06 15.19 -3.97
CA ALA A 15 -3.71 15.66 -5.17
C ALA A 15 -4.63 14.59 -5.76
N ILE A 16 -4.15 13.36 -5.79
CA ILE A 16 -4.86 12.18 -6.28
C ILE A 16 -4.56 11.07 -5.25
N MET A 17 -5.60 10.36 -4.81
CA MET A 17 -5.44 9.14 -4.02
C MET A 17 -5.85 7.95 -4.88
N GLY A 18 -4.87 7.13 -5.27
CA GLY A 18 -5.11 5.89 -6.00
C GLY A 18 -5.53 4.77 -5.05
N PHE A 19 -6.43 3.90 -5.48
CA PHE A 19 -6.78 2.70 -4.72
C PHE A 19 -7.05 1.50 -5.63
N GLY A 20 -6.80 0.30 -5.12
CA GLY A 20 -7.03 -0.95 -5.82
C GLY A 20 -7.45 -2.06 -4.87
N ILE A 21 -8.29 -2.97 -5.35
CA ILE A 21 -8.85 -4.07 -4.58
C ILE A 21 -8.56 -5.36 -5.32
N ILE A 22 -8.03 -6.34 -4.58
CA ILE A 22 -7.81 -7.70 -5.07
C ILE A 22 -8.51 -8.70 -4.17
N HIS A 23 -9.01 -9.77 -4.77
CA HIS A 23 -9.54 -10.94 -4.08
C HIS A 23 -8.55 -12.10 -4.23
N VAL A 24 -8.11 -12.64 -3.10
CA VAL A 24 -7.16 -13.74 -3.04
C VAL A 24 -7.93 -15.01 -2.69
N LYS A 25 -7.85 -16.02 -3.55
CA LYS A 25 -8.44 -17.34 -3.34
C LYS A 25 -7.34 -18.39 -3.37
N GLY A 26 -6.95 -18.87 -2.19
CA GLY A 26 -5.76 -19.72 -2.05
C GLY A 26 -4.48 -18.97 -2.44
N ASN A 27 -3.78 -19.44 -3.48
CA ASN A 27 -2.55 -18.83 -4.00
C ASN A 27 -2.75 -18.06 -5.31
N LYS A 28 -3.98 -17.64 -5.61
CA LYS A 28 -4.30 -16.84 -6.79
C LYS A 28 -4.94 -15.54 -6.36
N MET A 29 -4.48 -14.44 -6.94
CA MET A 29 -5.09 -13.12 -6.79
C MET A 29 -5.91 -12.79 -8.03
N HIS A 30 -7.04 -12.14 -7.82
CA HIS A 30 -8.00 -11.71 -8.83
C HIS A 30 -8.23 -10.20 -8.68
N PHE A 31 -8.27 -9.49 -9.81
CA PHE A 31 -8.64 -8.09 -9.80
C PHE A 31 -10.12 -7.93 -9.48
N VAL A 32 -10.43 -6.99 -8.58
CA VAL A 32 -11.81 -6.59 -8.26
C VAL A 32 -12.09 -5.21 -8.81
N GLN A 33 -11.31 -4.21 -8.39
CA GLN A 33 -11.49 -2.83 -8.83
C GLN A 33 -10.21 -2.01 -8.65
N MET A 34 -10.06 -0.95 -9.45
CA MET A 34 -9.14 0.15 -9.17
C MET A 34 -9.77 1.47 -9.59
N ASN A 35 -9.51 2.54 -8.84
CA ASN A 35 -9.91 3.88 -9.23
C ASN A 35 -9.05 4.92 -8.50
N GLU A 36 -9.38 6.19 -8.69
CA GLU A 36 -8.77 7.31 -8.00
C GLU A 36 -9.80 8.22 -7.34
N LEU A 37 -9.36 8.94 -6.30
CA LEU A 37 -10.02 10.11 -5.76
C LEU A 37 -9.24 11.35 -6.20
N ASP A 38 -9.78 12.09 -7.17
CA ASP A 38 -9.20 13.35 -7.64
C ASP A 38 -9.57 14.51 -6.70
N MET A 39 -8.57 15.07 -6.04
CA MET A 39 -8.69 16.19 -5.11
C MET A 39 -8.01 17.47 -5.64
N ARG A 40 -7.61 17.52 -6.92
CA ARG A 40 -6.92 18.68 -7.51
C ARG A 40 -7.75 19.96 -7.48
N LYS A 41 -9.09 19.83 -7.56
CA LYS A 41 -10.03 20.96 -7.49
C LYS A 41 -10.34 21.43 -6.07
N ILE A 42 -9.86 20.73 -5.05
CA ILE A 42 -10.08 21.08 -3.64
C ILE A 42 -8.90 21.93 -3.17
N THR A 43 -9.17 23.13 -2.69
CA THR A 43 -8.13 24.07 -2.21
C THR A 43 -7.85 23.89 -0.72
N ASP A 44 -8.89 23.67 0.09
CA ASP A 44 -8.76 23.50 1.54
C ASP A 44 -8.13 22.14 1.90
N PRO A 45 -6.97 22.12 2.58
CA PRO A 45 -6.29 20.87 2.94
C PRO A 45 -7.11 20.01 3.91
N TYR A 46 -7.92 20.59 4.80
CA TYR A 46 -8.70 19.81 5.76
C TYR A 46 -9.87 19.09 5.09
N THR A 47 -10.51 19.75 4.10
CA THR A 47 -11.51 19.12 3.23
C THR A 47 -10.92 17.93 2.48
N LYS A 48 -9.67 18.01 2.00
CA LYS A 48 -9.00 16.84 1.38
C LYS A 48 -8.86 15.67 2.36
N LEU A 49 -8.42 15.96 3.59
CA LEU A 49 -8.30 14.93 4.63
C LEU A 49 -9.66 14.28 4.91
N ARG A 50 -10.72 15.08 5.07
CA ARG A 50 -12.09 14.54 5.24
C ARG A 50 -12.49 13.64 4.06
N ARG A 51 -12.23 14.06 2.82
CA ARG A 51 -12.55 13.26 1.62
C ARG A 51 -11.79 11.94 1.57
N ILE A 52 -10.52 11.92 1.98
CA ILE A 52 -9.73 10.70 2.10
C ILE A 52 -10.40 9.76 3.11
N PHE A 53 -10.73 10.26 4.30
CA PHE A 53 -11.39 9.47 5.34
C PHE A 53 -12.71 8.86 4.85
N GLU A 54 -13.62 9.71 4.36
CA GLU A 54 -14.94 9.31 3.86
C GLU A 54 -14.82 8.28 2.74
N ARG A 55 -13.89 8.50 1.79
CA ARG A 55 -13.69 7.58 0.68
C ARG A 55 -13.12 6.25 1.13
N THR A 56 -12.18 6.25 2.08
CA THR A 56 -11.63 5.01 2.63
C THR A 56 -12.70 4.23 3.39
N ILE A 57 -13.54 4.89 4.20
CA ILE A 57 -14.68 4.24 4.88
C ILE A 57 -15.66 3.66 3.86
N GLU A 58 -16.03 4.41 2.81
CA GLU A 58 -16.92 3.90 1.76
C GLU A 58 -16.36 2.65 1.09
N LEU A 59 -15.06 2.62 0.79
CA LEU A 59 -14.39 1.44 0.23
C LEU A 59 -14.41 0.25 1.20
N ILE A 60 -14.19 0.51 2.49
CA ILE A 60 -14.25 -0.52 3.53
C ILE A 60 -15.67 -1.09 3.64
N ASP A 61 -16.67 -0.23 3.78
CA ASP A 61 -18.06 -0.64 3.97
C ASP A 61 -18.66 -1.29 2.70
N THR A 62 -18.11 -0.99 1.52
CA THR A 62 -18.53 -1.62 0.25
C THR A 62 -17.89 -2.99 0.05
N TYR A 63 -16.57 -3.10 0.24
CA TYR A 63 -15.80 -4.29 -0.17
C TYR A 63 -15.40 -5.20 0.98
N HIS A 64 -15.57 -4.78 2.23
CA HIS A 64 -15.24 -5.54 3.43
C HIS A 64 -13.82 -6.15 3.38
N PRO A 65 -12.76 -5.34 3.18
CA PRO A 65 -11.41 -5.87 3.08
C PRO A 65 -10.95 -6.46 4.41
N ASP A 66 -10.25 -7.59 4.34
CA ASP A 66 -9.63 -8.20 5.52
C ASP A 66 -8.36 -7.44 5.95
N GLU A 67 -7.67 -6.80 5.00
CA GLU A 67 -6.40 -6.11 5.22
C GLU A 67 -6.30 -4.88 4.31
N ILE A 68 -5.65 -3.82 4.82
CA ILE A 68 -5.35 -2.61 4.06
C ILE A 68 -3.83 -2.47 3.88
N ALA A 69 -3.40 -2.19 2.66
CA ALA A 69 -2.02 -1.94 2.30
C ALA A 69 -1.83 -0.49 1.84
N LEU A 70 -0.93 0.24 2.48
CA LEU A 70 -0.61 1.63 2.17
C LEU A 70 0.79 1.76 1.56
N GLU A 71 0.94 2.65 0.58
CA GLU A 71 2.26 3.17 0.23
C GLU A 71 2.77 4.09 1.34
N ALA A 72 3.96 3.78 1.85
CA ALA A 72 4.63 4.57 2.87
C ALA A 72 5.21 5.86 2.26
N PRO A 73 5.26 6.96 3.02
CA PRO A 73 5.70 8.24 2.50
C PRO A 73 7.21 8.19 2.25
N PHE A 74 7.63 8.60 1.06
CA PHE A 74 9.05 8.67 0.73
C PHE A 74 9.71 9.92 1.36
N PHE A 75 10.94 9.76 1.85
CA PHE A 75 11.74 10.87 2.35
C PHE A 75 12.17 11.78 1.18
N GLY A 76 11.42 12.87 0.99
CA GLY A 76 11.71 13.90 0.00
C GLY A 76 12.56 15.04 0.56
N LYS A 77 13.09 15.90 -0.32
CA LYS A 77 13.83 17.12 0.08
C LYS A 77 12.95 18.18 0.76
N ASN A 78 11.63 18.13 0.59
CA ASN A 78 10.69 19.14 1.11
C ASN A 78 9.85 18.59 2.27
N VAL A 79 10.16 19.06 3.48
CA VAL A 79 9.50 18.67 4.74
C VAL A 79 8.00 19.01 4.75
N GLN A 80 7.58 20.12 4.13
CA GLN A 80 6.17 20.50 4.12
C GLN A 80 5.33 19.56 3.27
N SER A 81 5.84 19.14 2.11
CA SER A 81 5.16 18.15 1.26
C SER A 81 5.06 16.80 1.98
N MET A 82 6.12 16.41 2.68
CA MET A 82 6.14 15.20 3.49
C MET A 82 5.10 15.24 4.62
N LEU A 83 4.98 16.38 5.32
CA LEU A 83 3.98 16.54 6.37
C LEU A 83 2.55 16.47 5.82
N LYS A 84 2.28 17.06 4.64
CA LYS A 84 0.97 16.96 3.99
C LYS A 84 0.63 15.52 3.61
N LEU A 85 1.61 14.79 3.07
CA LEU A 85 1.46 13.37 2.73
C LEU A 85 1.22 12.51 3.97
N GLY A 86 2.00 12.71 5.04
CA GLY A 86 1.84 12.00 6.30
C GLY A 86 0.47 12.22 6.94
N ARG A 87 -0.12 13.42 6.82
CA ARG A 87 -1.50 13.68 7.25
C ARG A 87 -2.52 12.89 6.43
N ALA A 88 -2.39 12.88 5.11
CA ALA A 88 -3.27 12.11 4.22
C ALA A 88 -3.22 10.61 4.55
N GLN A 89 -2.01 10.08 4.71
CA GLN A 89 -1.80 8.69 5.10
C GLN A 89 -2.37 8.37 6.48
N GLY A 90 -2.07 9.18 7.50
CA GLY A 90 -2.58 8.97 8.85
C GLY A 90 -4.11 8.95 8.91
N VAL A 91 -4.78 9.73 8.06
CA VAL A 91 -6.25 9.72 7.94
C VAL A 91 -6.76 8.45 7.28
N ALA A 92 -6.11 7.96 6.21
CA ALA A 92 -6.44 6.68 5.60
C ALA A 92 -6.23 5.51 6.58
N MET A 93 -5.14 5.55 7.37
CA MET A 93 -4.88 4.58 8.44
C MET A 93 -5.97 4.63 9.50
N ALA A 94 -6.33 5.81 9.98
CA ALA A 94 -7.37 5.98 10.98
C ALA A 94 -8.73 5.44 10.51
N ALA A 95 -9.08 5.62 9.23
CA ALA A 95 -10.29 5.04 8.65
C ALA A 95 -10.28 3.50 8.72
N GLY A 96 -9.17 2.86 8.32
CA GLY A 96 -9.01 1.40 8.43
C GLY A 96 -9.08 0.89 9.87
N LEU A 97 -8.34 1.52 10.77
CA LEU A 97 -8.30 1.16 12.19
C LEU A 97 -9.64 1.38 12.89
N SER A 98 -10.45 2.37 12.47
CA SER A 98 -11.79 2.60 13.02
C SER A 98 -12.81 1.49 12.71
N ARG A 99 -12.44 0.55 11.86
CA ARG A 99 -13.21 -0.64 11.48
C ARG A 99 -12.50 -1.94 11.86
N ASP A 100 -11.50 -1.87 12.74
CA ASP A 100 -10.68 -2.99 13.20
C ASP A 100 -9.96 -3.75 12.06
N ILE A 101 -9.67 -3.05 10.94
CA ILE A 101 -8.99 -3.66 9.79
C ILE A 101 -7.48 -3.46 9.96
N PRO A 102 -6.68 -4.54 9.92
CA PRO A 102 -5.22 -4.47 9.93
C PRO A 102 -4.67 -3.61 8.79
N VAL A 103 -3.80 -2.66 9.12
CA VAL A 103 -3.16 -1.76 8.16
C VAL A 103 -1.66 -2.07 8.07
N PHE A 104 -1.14 -2.18 6.85
CA PHE A 104 0.26 -2.47 6.56
C PHE A 104 0.84 -1.41 5.63
N GLU A 105 2.11 -1.05 5.84
CA GLU A 105 2.79 -0.02 5.05
C GLU A 105 3.95 -0.61 4.24
N TYR A 106 4.12 -0.13 3.01
CA TYR A 106 5.19 -0.56 2.12
C TYR A 106 5.95 0.62 1.52
N ALA A 107 7.28 0.59 1.63
CA ALA A 107 8.12 1.56 0.96
C ALA A 107 7.95 1.50 -0.58
N PRO A 108 8.02 2.63 -1.30
CA PRO A 108 7.84 2.65 -2.75
C PRO A 108 8.79 1.70 -3.50
N LEU A 109 10.05 1.61 -3.06
CA LEU A 109 11.04 0.69 -3.61
C LEU A 109 10.64 -0.79 -3.42
N LYS A 110 9.99 -1.10 -2.29
CA LYS A 110 9.53 -2.45 -1.97
C LYS A 110 8.34 -2.85 -2.84
N ILE A 111 7.41 -1.92 -3.08
CA ILE A 111 6.28 -2.12 -4.01
C ILE A 111 6.81 -2.43 -5.42
N LYS A 112 7.70 -1.58 -5.94
CA LYS A 112 8.33 -1.77 -7.25
C LYS A 112 9.07 -3.09 -7.35
N GLN A 113 9.83 -3.45 -6.32
CA GLN A 113 10.57 -4.72 -6.26
C GLN A 113 9.65 -5.93 -6.21
N ALA A 114 8.55 -5.88 -5.45
CA ALA A 114 7.61 -7.00 -5.33
C ALA A 114 6.93 -7.32 -6.67
N ILE A 115 6.63 -6.29 -7.47
CA ILE A 115 5.88 -6.45 -8.73
C ILE A 115 6.82 -6.74 -9.91
N THR A 116 7.93 -6.02 -10.01
CA THR A 116 8.80 -6.05 -11.22
C THR A 116 10.11 -6.82 -11.01
N GLY A 117 10.41 -7.23 -9.77
CA GLY A 117 11.72 -7.74 -9.37
C GLY A 117 12.81 -6.67 -9.21
N LYS A 118 12.54 -5.41 -9.61
CA LYS A 118 13.51 -4.30 -9.57
C LYS A 118 12.94 -3.09 -8.81
N GLY A 119 13.59 -2.67 -7.73
CA GLY A 119 13.14 -1.51 -6.94
C GLY A 119 13.15 -0.17 -7.70
N ARG A 120 13.93 -0.06 -8.78
CA ARG A 120 14.07 1.17 -9.59
C ARG A 120 13.19 1.19 -10.85
N ALA A 121 12.18 0.32 -10.92
CA ALA A 121 11.27 0.29 -12.07
C ALA A 121 10.48 1.60 -12.24
N SER A 122 10.15 1.91 -13.50
CA SER A 122 9.29 3.05 -13.86
C SER A 122 7.81 2.74 -13.53
N LYS A 123 6.96 3.77 -13.45
CA LYS A 123 5.51 3.58 -13.20
C LYS A 123 4.86 2.76 -14.33
N GLU A 124 5.28 2.97 -15.57
CA GLU A 124 4.79 2.23 -16.75
C GLU A 124 5.17 0.75 -16.67
N GLN A 125 6.37 0.43 -16.19
CA GLN A 125 6.80 -0.96 -15.99
C GLN A 125 5.96 -1.64 -14.91
N VAL A 126 5.68 -0.95 -13.80
CA VAL A 126 4.80 -1.46 -12.74
C VAL A 126 3.40 -1.72 -13.30
N ALA A 127 2.83 -0.74 -14.01
CA ALA A 127 1.51 -0.86 -14.61
C ALA A 127 1.40 -2.06 -15.57
N LYS A 128 2.36 -2.21 -16.50
CA LYS A 128 2.39 -3.36 -17.42
C LYS A 128 2.48 -4.71 -16.70
N MET A 129 3.27 -4.78 -15.63
CA MET A 129 3.36 -5.99 -14.82
C MET A 129 2.03 -6.28 -14.11
N LEU A 130 1.38 -5.27 -13.53
CA LEU A 130 0.04 -5.41 -12.94
C LEU A 130 -0.99 -5.87 -13.97
N GLN A 131 -0.96 -5.33 -15.18
CA GLN A 131 -1.80 -5.76 -16.30
C GLN A 131 -1.66 -7.26 -16.56
N SER A 132 -0.42 -7.74 -16.68
CA SER A 132 -0.14 -9.16 -16.93
C SER A 132 -0.51 -10.05 -15.75
N LEU A 133 -0.23 -9.60 -14.52
CA LEU A 133 -0.45 -10.39 -13.30
C LEU A 133 -1.94 -10.57 -12.99
N LEU A 134 -2.75 -9.57 -13.32
CA LEU A 134 -4.18 -9.52 -12.99
C LEU A 134 -5.10 -9.68 -14.21
N GLY A 135 -4.54 -9.85 -15.41
CA GLY A 135 -5.30 -10.03 -16.65
C GLY A 135 -6.13 -8.81 -17.04
N LEU A 136 -5.64 -7.59 -16.77
CA LEU A 136 -6.36 -6.36 -17.10
C LEU A 136 -6.37 -6.16 -18.62
N LYS A 137 -7.55 -5.94 -19.21
CA LYS A 137 -7.69 -5.74 -20.66
C LYS A 137 -6.97 -4.49 -21.13
N GLU A 138 -7.12 -3.40 -20.39
CA GLU A 138 -6.53 -2.11 -20.69
C GLU A 138 -5.93 -1.50 -19.44
N LEU A 139 -4.89 -0.69 -19.62
CA LEU A 139 -4.33 0.13 -18.57
C LEU A 139 -5.08 1.46 -18.47
N PRO A 140 -5.29 1.98 -17.24
CA PRO A 140 -5.90 3.28 -17.08
C PRO A 140 -5.02 4.36 -17.68
N LYS A 141 -5.65 5.43 -18.20
CA LYS A 141 -4.91 6.60 -18.71
C LYS A 141 -4.12 7.29 -17.61
N ASN A 142 -4.65 7.31 -16.39
CA ASN A 142 -3.93 7.80 -15.23
C ASN A 142 -3.22 6.65 -14.51
N LEU A 143 -1.88 6.68 -14.50
CA LEU A 143 -1.08 5.67 -13.84
C LEU A 143 -1.15 5.75 -12.32
N ASP A 144 -1.56 6.88 -11.75
CA ASP A 144 -1.74 7.01 -10.29
C ASP A 144 -2.85 6.07 -9.76
N MET A 145 -3.82 5.66 -10.61
CA MET A 145 -4.80 4.62 -10.28
C MET A 145 -4.15 3.26 -9.99
N THR A 146 -2.98 3.00 -10.59
CA THR A 146 -2.27 1.73 -10.46
C THR A 146 -1.45 1.63 -9.18
N ASP A 147 -1.13 2.76 -8.53
CA ASP A 147 -0.27 2.78 -7.33
C ASP A 147 -0.97 2.11 -6.13
N GLY A 148 -2.27 2.37 -5.93
CA GLY A 148 -3.07 1.66 -4.93
C GLY A 148 -3.17 0.15 -5.20
N LEU A 149 -3.37 -0.25 -6.46
CA LEU A 149 -3.35 -1.66 -6.85
C LEU A 149 -1.97 -2.30 -6.64
N ALA A 150 -0.90 -1.54 -6.89
CA ALA A 150 0.47 -1.96 -6.65
C ALA A 150 0.71 -2.25 -5.15
N ALA A 151 0.20 -1.41 -4.26
CA ALA A 151 0.28 -1.63 -2.82
C ALA A 151 -0.43 -2.93 -2.40
N ALA A 152 -1.63 -3.20 -2.92
CA ALA A 152 -2.36 -4.45 -2.64
C ALA A 152 -1.60 -5.70 -3.12
N VAL A 153 -1.07 -5.67 -4.34
CA VAL A 153 -0.28 -6.77 -4.91
C VAL A 153 1.04 -6.96 -4.16
N CYS A 154 1.70 -5.86 -3.76
CA CYS A 154 2.87 -5.92 -2.89
C CYS A 154 2.53 -6.61 -1.57
N HIS A 155 1.41 -6.25 -0.95
CA HIS A 155 0.96 -6.89 0.28
C HIS A 155 0.74 -8.38 0.08
N TYR A 156 0.03 -8.80 -0.97
CA TYR A 156 -0.17 -10.21 -1.31
C TYR A 156 1.15 -11.02 -1.37
N TYR A 157 2.17 -10.49 -2.04
CA TYR A 157 3.48 -11.17 -2.13
C TYR A 157 4.27 -11.20 -0.81
N ASN A 158 3.94 -10.35 0.15
CA ASN A 158 4.60 -10.31 1.46
C ASN A 158 3.75 -10.95 2.57
N SER A 159 2.43 -11.08 2.41
CA SER A 159 1.48 -11.57 3.44
C SER A 159 1.46 -13.10 3.61
N GLY A 160 2.19 -13.84 2.77
CA GLY A 160 2.50 -15.27 2.95
C GLY A 160 3.91 -15.55 3.46
N LYS A 161 4.78 -14.53 3.51
CA LYS A 161 6.06 -14.64 4.21
C LYS A 161 5.79 -14.23 5.63
N VAL A 162 5.59 -15.20 6.52
CA VAL A 162 5.90 -14.99 7.92
C VAL A 162 7.39 -14.64 7.95
N THR A 163 7.74 -13.37 7.77
CA THR A 163 8.93 -12.85 8.40
C THR A 163 8.61 -12.89 9.87
N ILE A 164 8.83 -14.07 10.45
CA ILE A 164 9.39 -14.16 11.78
C ILE A 164 10.60 -13.24 11.67
N GLY A 165 10.43 -11.97 12.04
CA GLY A 165 11.56 -11.08 12.23
C GLY A 165 12.53 -11.89 13.08
N LYS A 166 13.77 -12.06 12.59
CA LYS A 166 14.76 -13.00 13.15
C LYS A 166 14.45 -13.26 14.61
N ASN A 167 13.92 -14.44 14.94
CA ASN A 167 13.60 -14.78 16.32
C ASN A 167 14.93 -14.78 17.07
N TYR A 168 15.29 -13.67 17.68
CA TYR A 168 16.42 -13.60 18.57
C TYR A 168 15.99 -14.33 19.82
N THR A 169 16.42 -15.58 19.97
CA THR A 169 16.18 -16.43 21.14
C THR A 169 16.94 -15.96 22.39
N GLY A 170 17.28 -14.67 22.47
CA GLY A 170 18.02 -14.06 23.56
C GLY A 170 18.96 -12.95 23.11
N TRP A 171 19.30 -12.08 24.06
CA TRP A 171 20.21 -10.94 23.89
C TRP A 171 21.58 -11.35 23.28
N ALA A 172 22.09 -12.53 23.63
CA ALA A 172 23.35 -13.06 23.09
C ALA A 172 23.31 -13.26 21.57
N SER A 173 22.20 -13.77 21.02
CA SER A 173 22.01 -13.99 19.58
C SER A 173 21.90 -12.68 18.81
N PHE A 174 21.35 -11.63 19.44
CA PHE A 174 21.25 -10.29 18.88
C PHE A 174 22.63 -9.61 18.78
N VAL A 175 23.43 -9.69 19.85
CA VAL A 175 24.78 -9.10 19.90
C VAL A 175 25.71 -9.75 18.87
N LYS A 176 25.69 -11.08 18.74
CA LYS A 176 26.56 -11.83 17.81
C LYS A 176 26.30 -11.50 16.33
N GLN A 177 25.06 -11.18 15.97
CA GLN A 177 24.70 -10.80 14.59
C GLN A 177 24.83 -9.29 14.31
N ASN A 178 25.04 -8.48 15.33
CA ASN A 178 25.20 -7.03 15.23
C ASN A 178 26.52 -6.56 15.85
N GLU A 179 27.57 -7.39 15.84
CA GLU A 179 28.88 -7.07 16.45
C GLU A 179 29.46 -5.73 15.99
N LYS A 180 29.23 -5.36 14.73
CA LYS A 180 29.67 -4.06 14.16
C LYS A 180 28.94 -2.84 14.74
N ARG A 181 27.79 -3.02 15.39
CA ARG A 181 26.99 -1.96 16.04
C ARG A 181 27.25 -1.87 17.55
N VAL A 182 27.71 -2.96 18.17
CA VAL A 182 27.89 -3.06 19.63
C VAL A 182 29.33 -2.74 20.04
N LYS A 183 30.32 -2.91 19.15
CA LYS A 183 31.67 -2.44 19.39
C LYS A 183 31.77 -0.94 19.10
N LYS A 184 31.69 -0.14 20.17
CA LYS A 184 32.32 1.17 20.27
C LYS A 184 33.68 0.98 20.93
#